data_AF-A0A1I5W814-F1
#
_entry.id   AF-A0A1I5W814-F1
#
_cell.length_a   1.000
_cell.length_b   1.000
_cell.length_c   1.000
_cell.angle_alpha   90.00
_cell.angle_beta   90.00
_cell.angle_gamma   90.00
#
_symmetry.space_group_name_H-M   'P 1'
#
loop_
_entity.id
_entity.type
_entity.pdbx_description
1 polymer ?
#
loop_
_entity_poly.entity_id
_entity_poly.type
_entity_poly.pdbx_seq_one_letter_code
_entity_poly.pdbx_strand_id
1 'polypeptide(L)'
;MIDKEKQIETLLYGNPLDFACKTLGVPNMRNHKYSKVFTVSYEEVYEYISVHGLPHSDSASKYSLDEGFHYFEEEGKWYTFFRERGCIYNEQNFGDYELGKKYIVTTLLQLSGTGLY
;
A
#
# COMPACT_ATOMS: atom_id res chain seq x y z
N MET A 1 13.04 19.41 -1.27
CA MET A 1 11.82 18.64 -1.60
C MET A 1 12.14 17.19 -1.34
N ILE A 2 11.27 16.43 -0.68
CA ILE A 2 11.51 15.00 -0.44
C ILE A 2 11.43 14.31 -1.80
N ASP A 3 12.37 13.42 -2.06
CA ASP A 3 12.38 12.60 -3.26
C ASP A 3 11.03 11.84 -3.44
N LYS A 4 10.52 11.80 -4.67
CA LYS A 4 9.17 11.25 -4.95
C LYS A 4 9.15 9.73 -4.81
N GLU A 5 10.18 9.04 -5.27
CA GLU A 5 10.31 7.60 -5.14
C GLU A 5 10.31 7.22 -3.67
N LYS A 6 11.08 7.91 -2.83
CA LYS A 6 11.06 7.70 -1.38
C LYS A 6 9.68 7.91 -0.74
N GLN A 7 8.89 8.87 -1.24
CA GLN A 7 7.51 9.06 -0.77
C GLN A 7 6.64 7.86 -1.14
N ILE A 8 6.72 7.38 -2.38
CA ILE A 8 5.96 6.23 -2.89
C ILE A 8 6.34 4.96 -2.12
N GLU A 9 7.64 4.71 -1.96
CA GLU A 9 8.13 3.58 -1.16
C GLU A 9 7.61 3.64 0.29
N THR A 10 7.61 4.81 0.89
CA THR A 10 7.07 4.98 2.25
C THR A 10 5.58 4.68 2.30
N LEU A 11 4.80 5.11 1.30
CA LEU A 11 3.35 4.91 1.23
C LEU A 11 2.97 3.44 1.04
N LEU A 12 3.75 2.69 0.26
CA LEU A 12 3.40 1.32 -0.13
C LEU A 12 4.08 0.24 0.72
N TYR A 13 5.26 0.53 1.28
CA TYR A 13 6.11 -0.46 1.96
C TYR A 13 6.48 -0.06 3.39
N GLY A 14 6.31 1.22 3.75
CA GLY A 14 6.90 1.81 4.94
C GLY A 14 5.92 2.11 6.06
N ASN A 15 6.32 3.06 6.91
CA ASN A 15 5.49 3.64 7.97
C ASN A 15 5.25 5.13 7.67
N PRO A 16 4.15 5.49 6.99
CA PRO A 16 3.85 6.86 6.60
C PRO A 16 3.73 7.82 7.79
N LEU A 17 3.20 7.35 8.92
CA LEU A 17 3.08 8.14 10.15
C LEU A 17 4.46 8.53 10.69
N ASP A 18 5.33 7.56 10.91
CA ASP A 18 6.68 7.79 11.43
C ASP A 18 7.50 8.67 10.48
N PHE A 19 7.40 8.41 9.18
CA PHE A 19 8.06 9.23 8.16
C PHE A 19 7.59 10.68 8.18
N ALA A 20 6.28 10.93 8.26
CA ALA A 20 5.73 12.27 8.31
C ALA A 20 6.12 13.01 9.60
N CYS A 21 6.06 12.33 10.75
CA CYS A 21 6.50 12.86 12.04
C CYS A 21 7.98 13.29 12.00
N LYS A 22 8.87 12.42 11.50
CA LYS A 22 10.31 12.71 11.36
C LYS A 22 10.57 13.87 10.41
N THR A 23 9.88 13.88 9.27
CA THR A 23 10.01 14.93 8.25
C THR A 23 9.62 16.30 8.78
N LEU A 24 8.51 16.38 9.52
CA LEU A 24 7.99 17.64 10.05
C LEU A 24 8.61 18.03 11.40
N GLY A 25 9.40 17.15 12.03
CA GLY A 25 9.97 17.37 13.36
C GLY A 25 8.92 17.40 14.47
N VAL A 26 7.87 16.58 14.36
CA VAL A 26 6.71 16.58 15.27
C VAL A 26 6.51 15.19 15.89
N PRO A 27 5.98 15.10 17.12
CA PRO A 27 5.77 13.81 17.78
C PRO A 27 4.57 13.03 17.24
N ASN A 28 3.63 13.69 16.56
CA ASN A 28 2.46 13.07 15.95
C ASN A 28 1.82 13.99 14.90
N MET A 29 0.88 13.44 14.13
CA MET A 29 0.18 14.14 13.06
C MET A 29 -1.18 14.75 13.45
N ARG A 30 -1.56 14.80 14.74
CA ARG A 30 -2.92 15.23 15.17
C ARG A 30 -3.31 16.62 14.67
N ASN A 31 -2.34 17.54 14.61
CA ASN A 31 -2.53 18.93 14.15
C ASN A 31 -1.82 19.22 12.82
N HIS A 32 -1.40 18.17 12.10
CA HIS A 32 -0.61 18.28 10.87
C HIS A 32 -1.30 17.52 9.73
N LYS A 33 -0.95 17.87 8.49
CA LYS A 33 -1.53 17.23 7.30
C LYS A 33 -0.45 16.44 6.58
N TYR A 34 -0.78 15.21 6.19
CA TYR A 34 0.07 14.36 5.38
C TYR A 34 0.41 14.99 4.02
N SER A 35 -0.48 15.84 3.48
CA SER A 35 -0.25 16.61 2.25
C SER A 35 0.92 17.60 2.31
N LYS A 36 1.50 17.85 3.50
CA LYS A 36 2.75 18.63 3.66
C LYS A 36 4.01 17.79 3.43
N VAL A 37 3.88 16.46 3.41
CA VAL A 37 4.97 15.48 3.31
C VAL A 37 4.83 14.68 2.02
N PHE A 38 3.64 14.11 1.81
CA PHE A 38 3.30 13.33 0.64
C PHE A 38 2.63 14.25 -0.39
N THR A 39 3.33 14.50 -1.48
CA THR A 39 2.89 15.35 -2.60
C THR A 39 2.73 14.58 -3.90
N VAL A 40 3.01 13.27 -3.89
CA VAL A 40 2.78 12.39 -5.04
C VAL A 40 1.28 12.19 -5.27
N SER A 41 0.90 12.02 -6.52
CA SER A 41 -0.46 11.68 -6.95
C SER A 41 -0.64 10.16 -7.04
N TYR A 42 -1.90 9.72 -7.14
CA TYR A 42 -2.21 8.32 -7.40
C TYR A 42 -1.57 7.83 -8.70
N GLU A 43 -1.62 8.65 -9.74
CA GLU A 43 -1.06 8.35 -11.06
C GLU A 43 0.45 8.12 -10.98
N GLU A 44 1.18 8.96 -10.25
CA GLU A 44 2.62 8.79 -10.05
C GLU A 44 2.97 7.51 -9.28
N VAL A 45 2.17 7.16 -8.27
CA VAL A 45 2.31 5.88 -7.56
C VAL A 45 2.07 4.70 -8.52
N TYR A 46 1.05 4.80 -9.35
CA TYR A 46 0.68 3.73 -10.28
C TYR A 46 1.70 3.56 -11.41
N GLU A 47 2.24 4.66 -11.93
CA GLU A 47 3.35 4.65 -12.90
C GLU A 47 4.60 3.99 -12.29
N TYR A 48 4.93 4.34 -11.04
CA TYR A 48 6.05 3.72 -10.32
C TYR A 48 5.87 2.20 -10.21
N ILE A 49 4.69 1.74 -9.80
CA ILE A 49 4.38 0.31 -9.66
C ILE A 49 4.36 -0.43 -10.99
N SER A 50 3.97 0.26 -12.07
CA SER A 50 4.01 -0.32 -13.42
C SER A 50 5.43 -0.63 -13.88
N VAL A 51 6.43 0.10 -13.39
CA VAL A 51 7.85 -0.11 -13.70
C VAL A 51 8.52 -1.09 -12.73
N HIS A 52 8.23 -0.97 -11.43
CA HIS A 52 8.94 -1.69 -10.37
C HIS A 52 8.23 -2.96 -9.88
N GLY A 53 6.98 -3.18 -10.31
CA GLY A 53 6.13 -4.25 -9.81
C GLY A 53 5.48 -3.88 -8.47
N LEU A 54 4.47 -4.67 -8.08
CA LEU A 54 3.85 -4.54 -6.76
C LEU A 54 4.85 -4.92 -5.65
N PRO A 55 4.70 -4.35 -4.44
CA PRO A 55 5.40 -4.88 -3.29
C PRO A 55 5.17 -6.38 -3.20
N HIS A 56 6.23 -7.14 -2.91
CA HIS A 56 5.99 -8.52 -2.49
C HIS A 56 5.25 -8.45 -1.16
N SER A 57 4.05 -9.02 -1.08
CA SER A 57 3.59 -9.47 0.23
C SER A 57 4.53 -10.63 0.60
N ASP A 58 5.20 -10.55 1.75
CA ASP A 58 6.15 -11.57 2.22
C ASP A 58 5.49 -12.97 2.34
N SER A 59 4.18 -13.03 2.15
CA SER A 59 3.39 -14.23 2.16
C SER A 59 2.76 -14.53 0.79
N ALA A 60 3.54 -15.19 -0.06
CA ALA A 60 3.13 -15.61 -1.40
C ALA A 60 2.01 -16.68 -1.44
N SER A 61 1.27 -16.91 -0.35
CA SER A 61 0.16 -17.88 -0.35
C SER A 61 -0.91 -17.58 0.71
N LYS A 62 -2.12 -18.08 0.46
CA LYS A 62 -3.25 -18.12 1.41
C LYS A 62 -2.93 -18.77 2.77
N TYR A 63 -1.84 -19.53 2.84
CA TYR A 63 -1.39 -20.18 4.07
C TYR A 63 -0.60 -19.25 5.00
N SER A 64 -0.37 -18.01 4.58
CA SER A 64 0.15 -16.96 5.46
C SER A 64 -0.62 -16.88 6.77
N LEU A 65 0.09 -16.85 7.88
CA LEU A 65 -0.46 -16.55 9.20
C LEU A 65 -0.27 -15.08 9.58
N ASP A 66 0.37 -14.29 8.73
CA ASP A 66 0.57 -12.87 8.96
C ASP A 66 -0.77 -12.14 8.93
N GLU A 67 -0.87 -11.08 9.73
CA GLU A 67 -2.07 -10.24 9.84
C GLU A 67 -1.99 -9.07 8.85
N GLY A 68 -3.14 -8.58 8.39
CA GLY A 68 -3.24 -7.43 7.50
C GLY A 68 -3.71 -7.78 6.10
N PHE A 69 -3.33 -6.96 5.12
CA PHE A 69 -3.73 -7.13 3.73
C PHE A 69 -2.74 -8.00 2.97
N HIS A 70 -3.25 -9.03 2.30
CA HIS A 70 -2.48 -9.98 1.53
C HIS A 70 -2.92 -9.96 0.08
N TYR A 71 -1.95 -10.16 -0.80
CA TYR A 71 -2.20 -10.39 -2.20
C TYR A 71 -1.09 -11.23 -2.82
N PHE A 72 -1.46 -12.05 -3.80
CA PHE A 72 -0.54 -12.89 -4.55
C PHE A 72 -1.11 -13.20 -5.93
N GLU A 73 -0.24 -13.52 -6.86
CA GLU A 73 -0.61 -13.96 -8.21
C GLU A 73 -0.54 -15.49 -8.28
N GLU A 74 -1.60 -16.12 -8.75
CA GLU A 74 -1.64 -17.56 -9.01
C GLU A 74 -2.38 -17.80 -10.34
N GLU A 75 -1.76 -18.54 -11.26
CA GLU A 75 -2.31 -18.86 -12.59
C GLU A 75 -2.79 -17.62 -13.38
N GLY A 76 -2.04 -16.51 -13.29
CA GLY A 76 -2.36 -15.25 -13.99
C GLY A 76 -3.55 -14.47 -13.40
N LYS A 77 -3.96 -14.81 -12.17
CA LYS A 77 -5.02 -14.11 -11.44
C LYS A 77 -4.46 -13.52 -10.16
N TRP A 78 -4.90 -12.31 -9.83
CA TRP A 78 -4.64 -11.72 -8.52
C TRP A 78 -5.65 -12.24 -7.51
N TYR A 79 -5.17 -12.67 -6.36
CA TYR A 79 -5.97 -13.00 -5.18
C TYR A 79 -5.63 -12.01 -4.08
N THR A 80 -6.65 -11.51 -3.37
CA THR A 80 -6.46 -10.56 -2.28
C THR A 80 -7.34 -10.93 -1.10
N PHE A 81 -6.87 -10.72 0.12
CA PHE A 81 -7.68 -10.91 1.33
C PHE A 81 -7.13 -10.09 2.50
N PHE A 82 -7.95 -9.89 3.53
CA PHE A 82 -7.51 -9.39 4.82
C PHE A 82 -7.49 -10.52 5.84
N ARG A 83 -6.42 -10.63 6.63
CA ARG A 83 -6.41 -11.44 7.84
C ARG A 83 -6.48 -10.53 9.06
N GLU A 84 -7.44 -10.81 9.94
CA GLU A 84 -7.52 -10.17 11.25
C GLU A 84 -7.83 -11.22 12.31
N ARG A 85 -6.98 -11.33 13.33
CA ARG A 85 -7.11 -12.26 14.48
C ARG A 85 -7.26 -13.71 14.01
N GLY A 86 -6.47 -14.11 13.02
CA GLY A 86 -6.50 -15.44 12.42
C GLY A 86 -7.68 -15.72 11.47
N CYS A 87 -8.65 -14.82 11.33
CA CYS A 87 -9.79 -14.95 10.42
C CYS A 87 -9.53 -14.24 9.09
N ILE A 88 -10.01 -14.81 7.99
CA ILE A 88 -9.91 -14.21 6.64
C ILE A 88 -11.20 -13.45 6.30
N TYR A 89 -11.04 -12.27 5.72
CA TYR A 89 -12.11 -11.35 5.33
C TYR A 89 -11.87 -10.78 3.93
N ASN A 90 -12.95 -10.34 3.29
CA ASN A 90 -12.93 -9.61 2.02
C ASN A 90 -12.08 -10.28 0.93
N GLU A 91 -12.18 -11.61 0.80
CA GLU A 91 -11.51 -12.34 -0.27
C GLU A 91 -12.04 -11.87 -1.63
N GLN A 92 -11.11 -11.52 -2.52
CA GLN A 92 -11.40 -11.18 -3.91
C GLN A 92 -10.40 -11.87 -4.83
N ASN A 93 -10.82 -12.12 -6.07
CA ASN A 93 -9.93 -12.53 -7.13
C ASN A 93 -10.22 -11.72 -8.40
N PHE A 94 -9.18 -11.45 -9.16
CA PHE A 94 -9.23 -10.66 -10.37
C PHE A 94 -8.58 -11.45 -11.50
N GLY A 95 -9.41 -11.81 -12.49
CA GLY A 95 -8.92 -12.38 -13.75
C GLY A 95 -8.34 -11.34 -14.71
N ASP A 96 -8.65 -10.07 -14.48
CA ASP A 96 -8.01 -8.95 -15.17
C ASP A 96 -6.84 -8.45 -14.33
N TYR A 97 -5.63 -8.57 -14.88
CA TYR A 97 -4.39 -8.23 -14.20
C TYR A 97 -4.32 -6.76 -13.80
N GLU A 98 -4.79 -5.85 -14.67
CA GLU A 98 -4.74 -4.41 -14.44
C GLU A 98 -5.77 -3.96 -13.40
N LEU A 99 -6.94 -4.59 -13.40
CA LEU A 99 -7.96 -4.39 -12.37
C LEU A 99 -7.45 -4.83 -10.99
N GLY A 100 -6.84 -6.02 -10.91
CA GLY A 100 -6.25 -6.52 -9.67
C GLY A 100 -5.14 -5.61 -9.15
N LYS A 101 -4.21 -5.20 -10.03
CA LYS A 101 -3.14 -4.26 -9.68
C LYS A 101 -3.70 -2.92 -9.16
N LYS A 102 -4.70 -2.34 -9.83
CA LYS A 102 -5.35 -1.09 -9.37
C LYS A 102 -5.97 -1.26 -7.99
N TYR A 103 -6.70 -2.35 -7.79
CA TYR A 103 -7.32 -2.65 -6.50
C TYR A 103 -6.27 -2.72 -5.39
N ILE A 104 -5.18 -3.47 -5.59
CA ILE A 104 -4.09 -3.63 -4.62
C ILE A 104 -3.46 -2.28 -4.29
N VAL A 105 -3.07 -1.49 -5.30
CA VAL A 105 -2.45 -0.16 -5.08
C VAL A 105 -3.39 0.75 -4.31
N THR A 106 -4.66 0.82 -4.70
CA THR A 106 -5.66 1.64 -3.99
C THR A 106 -5.81 1.18 -2.54
N THR A 107 -5.88 -0.12 -2.28
CA THR A 107 -5.99 -0.65 -0.91
C THR A 107 -4.75 -0.31 -0.07
N LEU A 108 -3.53 -0.48 -0.60
CA LEU A 108 -2.30 -0.12 0.11
C LEU A 108 -2.27 1.37 0.47
N LEU A 109 -2.64 2.22 -0.48
CA LEU A 109 -2.71 3.66 -0.26
C LEU A 109 -3.77 4.05 0.77
N GLN A 110 -4.92 3.39 0.79
CA GLN A 110 -5.94 3.60 1.84
C GLN A 110 -5.43 3.17 3.21
N LEU A 111 -4.77 2.01 3.31
CA LEU A 111 -4.18 1.50 4.55
C LEU A 111 -3.04 2.38 5.08
N SER A 112 -2.36 3.13 4.21
CA SER A 112 -1.36 4.13 4.59
C SER A 112 -1.94 5.22 5.52
N GLY A 113 -3.27 5.43 5.50
CA GLY A 113 -3.96 6.40 6.35
C GLY A 113 -3.60 7.87 6.05
N THR A 114 -2.96 8.13 4.91
CA THR A 114 -2.47 9.46 4.54
C THR A 114 -3.52 10.33 3.85
N GLY A 115 -4.62 9.74 3.39
CA GLY A 115 -5.67 10.41 2.62
C GLY A 115 -5.36 10.54 1.12
N LEU A 116 -4.34 9.81 0.64
CA LEU A 116 -3.98 9.71 -0.77
C LEU A 116 -4.74 8.51 -1.35
N TYR A 117 -5.84 8.76 -2.06
CA TYR A 117 -6.65 7.72 -2.72
C TYR A 117 -7.59 8.34 -3.75
#